data_AF-A0ABD2HJD8-F1
#
_entry.id   AF-A0ABD2HJD8-F1
#
_cell.length_a   1.000
_cell.length_b   1.000
_cell.length_c   1.000
_cell.angle_alpha   90.00
_cell.angle_beta   90.00
_cell.angle_gamma   90.00
#
_symmetry.space_group_name_H-M   'P 1'
#
loop_
_entity.id
_entity.type
_entity.pdbx_description
1 polymer ?
#
loop_
_entity_poly.entity_id
_entity_poly.type
_entity_poly.pdbx_seq_one_letter_code
_entity_poly.pdbx_strand_id
1 'polypeptide(L)'
;MSTTNFILRCKRTINDCTRLLQTDDAGHAVLQSTVTRLETMERSLEWSRGRLINVPTANILLQDLREYILEDRRSWPTTPAQQGHSGYHAPLILLGGRGPPQFSISREQLSFLRSCGFTATKMAQILKVSLPTVRRRLRQFHMLRSGTYSTISDAALDNLIKEIVAGINQICP
;
A
#
# COMPACT_ATOMS: atom_id res chain seq x y z
N MET A 1 12.77 -30.89 2.25
CA MET A 1 13.40 -30.11 1.16
C MET A 1 14.80 -30.66 0.93
N SER A 2 15.21 -30.88 -0.33
CA SER A 2 16.60 -31.25 -0.63
C SER A 2 17.55 -30.06 -0.43
N THR A 3 18.73 -30.30 0.15
CA THR A 3 19.79 -29.29 0.32
C THR A 3 20.14 -28.59 -0.99
N THR A 4 20.16 -29.32 -2.11
CA THR A 4 20.43 -28.75 -3.44
C THR A 4 19.39 -27.73 -3.87
N ASN A 5 18.10 -28.01 -3.65
CA ASN A 5 17.01 -27.09 -3.98
C ASN A 5 17.02 -25.84 -3.09
N PHE A 6 17.41 -25.98 -1.82
CA PHE A 6 17.55 -24.87 -0.89
C PHE A 6 18.67 -23.91 -1.34
N ILE A 7 19.86 -24.45 -1.60
CA ILE A 7 21.01 -23.67 -2.07
C ILE A 7 20.72 -22.98 -3.40
N LEU A 8 20.05 -23.68 -4.33
CA LEU A 8 19.66 -23.11 -5.62
C LEU A 8 18.70 -21.91 -5.44
N ARG A 9 17.80 -21.98 -4.46
CA ARG A 9 16.88 -20.88 -4.13
C ARG A 9 17.61 -19.68 -3.53
N CYS A 10 18.58 -19.91 -2.65
CA CYS A 10 19.44 -18.85 -2.11
C CYS A 10 20.21 -18.16 -3.24
N LYS A 11 20.87 -18.94 -4.12
CA LYS A 11 21.62 -18.41 -5.27
C LYS A 11 20.76 -17.55 -6.19
N ARG A 12 19.55 -18.01 -6.54
CA ARG A 12 18.61 -17.22 -7.36
C ARG A 12 18.23 -15.91 -6.68
N THR A 13 17.96 -15.95 -5.37
CA THR A 13 17.55 -14.77 -4.61
C THR A 13 18.66 -13.72 -4.57
N ILE A 14 19.91 -14.13 -4.36
CA ILE A 14 21.07 -13.24 -4.40
C ILE A 14 21.22 -12.63 -5.79
N ASN A 15 21.30 -13.45 -6.85
CA ASN A 15 21.46 -12.95 -8.22
C ASN A 15 20.34 -11.98 -8.63
N ASP A 16 19.09 -12.27 -8.26
CA ASP A 16 17.97 -11.36 -8.51
C ASP A 16 18.15 -10.01 -7.80
N CYS A 17 18.57 -10.03 -6.53
CA CYS A 17 18.80 -8.81 -5.77
C CYS A 17 19.98 -8.03 -6.36
N THR A 18 21.10 -8.69 -6.67
CA THR A 18 22.26 -8.07 -7.32
C THR A 18 21.88 -7.42 -8.64
N ARG A 19 21.07 -8.09 -9.48
CA ARG A 19 20.59 -7.51 -10.73
C ARG A 19 19.72 -6.28 -10.52
N LEU A 20 18.84 -6.30 -9.51
CA LEU A 20 17.97 -5.16 -9.17
C LEU A 20 18.74 -3.98 -8.57
N LEU A 21 19.88 -4.24 -7.93
CA LEU A 21 20.75 -3.21 -7.36
C LEU A 21 21.68 -2.58 -8.41
N GLN A 22 22.01 -3.33 -9.47
CA GLN A 22 22.84 -2.86 -10.58
C GLN A 22 22.08 -2.02 -11.62
N THR A 23 20.76 -1.89 -11.52
CA THR A 23 20.00 -1.02 -12.42
C THR A 23 20.12 0.45 -11.98
N ASP A 24 20.62 1.32 -12.87
CA ASP A 24 20.91 2.75 -12.63
C ASP A 24 19.71 3.59 -12.13
N ASP A 25 18.48 3.08 -12.25
CA ASP A 25 17.23 3.77 -11.86
C ASP A 25 16.50 3.07 -10.70
N ALA A 26 17.24 2.33 -9.87
CA ALA A 26 16.68 1.59 -8.73
C ALA A 26 16.20 2.56 -7.64
N GLY A 27 14.92 2.98 -7.73
CA GLY A 27 14.28 3.80 -6.71
C GLY A 27 14.24 3.11 -5.33
N HIS A 28 14.08 3.92 -4.27
CA HIS A 28 14.09 3.47 -2.87
C HIS A 28 13.13 2.30 -2.55
N ALA A 29 12.02 2.16 -3.30
CA ALA A 29 11.09 1.04 -3.15
C ALA A 29 11.70 -0.31 -3.60
N VAL A 30 12.54 -0.30 -4.64
CA VAL A 30 13.28 -1.48 -5.11
C VAL A 30 14.30 -1.88 -4.05
N LEU A 31 15.02 -0.92 -3.47
CA LEU A 31 15.97 -1.15 -2.37
C LEU A 31 15.31 -1.76 -1.13
N GLN A 32 14.17 -1.20 -0.69
CA GLN A 32 13.43 -1.79 0.43
C GLN A 32 12.96 -3.21 0.12
N SER A 33 12.56 -3.47 -1.13
CA SER A 33 12.19 -4.82 -1.56
C SER A 33 13.37 -5.79 -1.66
N THR A 34 14.57 -5.33 -2.04
CA THR A 34 15.77 -6.18 -2.11
C THR A 34 16.27 -6.51 -0.70
N VAL A 35 16.36 -5.50 0.17
CA VAL A 35 16.76 -5.69 1.59
C VAL A 35 15.82 -6.66 2.30
N THR A 36 14.51 -6.49 2.19
CA THR A 36 13.54 -7.41 2.83
C THR A 36 13.65 -8.85 2.32
N ARG A 37 13.97 -9.06 1.03
CA ARG A 37 14.23 -10.38 0.45
C ARG A 37 15.52 -11.00 1.01
N LEU A 38 16.58 -10.20 1.15
CA LEU A 38 17.86 -10.64 1.73
C LEU A 38 17.72 -11.00 3.21
N GLU A 39 17.02 -10.20 4.02
CA GLU A 39 16.71 -10.52 5.43
C GLU A 39 15.87 -11.80 5.56
N THR A 40 14.90 -12.00 4.66
CA THR A 40 14.09 -13.23 4.65
C THR A 40 14.94 -14.46 4.35
N MET A 41 15.94 -14.30 3.47
CA MET A 41 16.91 -15.33 3.15
C MET A 41 17.87 -15.60 4.32
N GLU A 42 18.30 -14.57 5.04
CA GLU A 42 19.10 -14.71 6.27
C GLU A 42 18.37 -15.57 7.30
N ARG A 43 17.09 -15.28 7.59
CA ARG A 43 16.26 -16.09 8.50
C ARG A 43 16.14 -17.55 8.04
N SER A 44 16.10 -17.77 6.72
CA SER A 44 16.05 -19.10 6.14
C SER A 44 17.38 -19.85 6.26
N LEU A 45 18.51 -19.15 6.16
CA LEU A 45 19.84 -19.70 6.35
C LEU A 45 20.11 -20.06 7.81
N GLU A 46 19.71 -19.18 8.74
CA GLU A 46 19.72 -19.45 10.19
C GLU A 46 18.93 -20.71 10.54
N TRP A 47 17.71 -20.85 9.98
CA TRP A 47 16.92 -22.07 10.19
C TRP A 47 17.61 -23.32 9.64
N SER A 48 18.32 -23.20 8.50
CA SER A 48 18.99 -24.31 7.83
C SER A 48 20.32 -24.73 8.49
N ARG A 49 20.87 -23.87 9.37
CA ARG A 49 22.15 -24.07 10.05
C ARG A 49 22.13 -25.33 10.91
N GLY A 50 23.11 -26.22 10.68
CA GLY A 50 23.21 -27.51 11.38
C GLY A 50 22.14 -28.53 10.97
N ARG A 51 21.24 -28.18 10.03
CA ARG A 51 20.17 -29.08 9.53
C ARG A 51 20.42 -29.50 8.09
N LEU A 52 20.51 -28.51 7.20
CA LEU A 52 20.71 -28.70 5.77
C LEU A 52 22.10 -28.24 5.32
N ILE A 53 22.68 -27.28 6.05
CA ILE A 53 24.02 -26.75 5.82
C ILE A 53 24.83 -26.94 7.09
N ASN A 54 26.10 -27.32 6.94
CA ASN A 54 27.00 -27.45 8.07
C ASN A 54 27.15 -26.09 8.79
N VAL A 55 27.42 -26.12 10.09
CA VAL A 55 27.50 -24.89 10.91
C VAL A 55 28.59 -23.91 10.44
N PRO A 56 29.81 -24.37 10.09
CA PRO A 56 30.86 -23.45 9.61
C PRO A 56 30.49 -22.72 8.32
N THR A 57 29.99 -23.44 7.31
CA THR A 57 29.56 -22.88 6.02
C THR A 57 28.35 -21.98 6.17
N ALA A 58 27.38 -22.33 7.03
CA ALA A 58 26.24 -21.47 7.31
C ALA A 58 26.67 -20.14 7.97
N ASN A 59 27.64 -20.17 8.89
CA ASN A 59 28.15 -18.97 9.53
C ASN A 59 28.88 -18.05 8.52
N ILE A 60 29.69 -18.62 7.62
CA ILE A 60 30.35 -17.86 6.54
C ILE A 60 29.29 -17.18 5.66
N LEU A 61 28.31 -17.94 5.16
CA LEU A 61 27.25 -17.40 4.30
C LEU A 61 26.40 -16.31 4.98
N LEU A 62 26.11 -16.48 6.27
CA LEU A 62 25.39 -15.48 7.06
C LEU A 62 26.22 -14.22 7.28
N GLN A 63 27.53 -14.37 7.50
CA GLN A 63 28.44 -13.25 7.64
C GLN A 63 28.54 -12.46 6.34
N ASP A 64 28.78 -13.14 5.22
CA ASP A 64 28.87 -12.53 3.89
C ASP A 64 27.57 -11.81 3.51
N LEU A 65 26.41 -12.40 3.82
CA LEU A 65 25.12 -11.76 3.57
C LEU A 65 24.87 -10.53 4.43
N ARG A 66 25.27 -10.56 5.70
CA ARG A 66 25.17 -9.40 6.58
C ARG A 66 26.06 -8.27 6.10
N GLU A 67 27.27 -8.59 5.69
CA GLU A 67 28.20 -7.63 5.10
C GLU A 67 27.60 -7.01 3.83
N TYR A 68 27.05 -7.84 2.94
CA TYR A 68 26.37 -7.38 1.74
C TYR A 68 25.18 -6.45 2.01
N ILE A 69 24.33 -6.78 3.00
CA ILE A 69 23.20 -5.92 3.42
C ILE A 69 23.72 -4.60 4.02
N LEU A 70 24.81 -4.64 4.77
CA LEU A 70 25.42 -3.44 5.37
C LEU A 70 26.08 -2.55 4.32
N GLU A 71 26.76 -3.13 3.34
CA GLU A 71 27.36 -2.41 2.21
C GLU A 71 26.30 -1.75 1.34
N ASP A 72 25.19 -2.44 1.05
CA ASP A 72 24.05 -1.87 0.33
C ASP A 72 23.47 -0.68 1.09
N ARG A 73 23.36 -0.79 2.42
CA ARG A 73 22.87 0.28 3.29
C ARG A 73 23.83 1.45 3.47
N ARG A 74 25.14 1.26 3.25
CA ARG A 74 26.19 2.31 3.32
C ARG A 74 26.43 3.01 2.00
N SER A 75 26.38 2.26 0.89
CA SER A 75 26.64 2.76 -0.47
C SER A 75 25.58 3.74 -0.93
N TRP A 76 24.36 3.64 -0.39
CA TRP A 76 23.33 4.65 -0.54
C TRP A 76 23.22 5.45 0.77
N PRO A 77 23.73 6.68 0.84
CA PRO A 77 23.54 7.52 2.02
C PRO A 77 22.05 7.53 2.34
N THR A 78 21.71 7.19 3.59
CA THR A 78 20.42 7.60 4.13
C THR A 78 20.48 9.12 4.21
N THR A 79 20.24 9.79 3.09
CA THR A 79 19.88 11.19 3.06
C THR A 79 18.47 11.23 3.64
N PRO A 80 18.22 11.88 4.79
CA PRO A 80 16.87 12.18 5.21
C PRO A 80 16.35 13.33 4.34
N ALA A 81 16.24 13.12 3.03
CA ALA A 81 15.54 14.02 2.11
C ALA A 81 15.31 13.31 0.76
N GLN A 82 14.04 13.36 0.32
CA GLN A 82 13.50 12.94 -0.99
C GLN A 82 13.15 11.44 -1.09
N GLN A 83 12.07 10.96 -0.47
CA GLN A 83 10.67 11.30 -0.78
C GLN A 83 10.38 11.38 -2.29
N GLY A 84 10.12 10.23 -2.90
CA GLY A 84 9.11 10.15 -3.94
C GLY A 84 7.78 10.66 -3.35
N HIS A 85 7.50 11.94 -3.59
CA HIS A 85 6.34 12.70 -3.10
C HIS A 85 6.17 12.67 -1.57
N SER A 86 6.41 13.80 -0.91
CA SER A 86 6.20 14.08 0.51
C SER A 86 4.73 14.02 0.99
N GLY A 87 3.92 13.15 0.40
CA GLY A 87 2.53 12.96 0.75
C GLY A 87 2.37 12.02 1.93
N TYR A 88 1.43 12.37 2.81
CA TYR A 88 0.88 11.51 3.85
C TYR A 88 0.63 10.07 3.35
N HIS A 89 0.96 9.07 4.16
CA HIS A 89 0.63 7.67 3.90
C HIS A 89 -0.14 7.12 5.11
N ALA A 90 -1.26 6.45 4.87
CA ALA A 90 -2.06 5.89 5.95
C ALA A 90 -1.25 4.82 6.72
N PRO A 91 -1.15 4.89 8.07
CA PRO A 91 -0.40 3.91 8.86
C PRO A 91 -0.92 2.48 8.67
N LEU A 92 -0.07 1.46 8.77
CA LEU A 92 -0.50 0.06 8.78
C LEU A 92 -0.74 -0.42 10.22
N ILE A 93 -1.85 -1.13 10.45
CA ILE A 93 -2.15 -1.80 11.71
C ILE A 93 -1.74 -3.28 11.59
N LEU A 94 -0.76 -3.69 12.40
CA LEU A 94 -0.36 -5.07 12.58
C LEU A 94 -1.13 -5.66 13.78
N LEU A 95 -2.42 -5.94 13.61
CA LEU A 95 -3.14 -6.79 14.56
C LEU A 95 -2.61 -8.20 14.36
N GLY A 96 -1.89 -8.77 15.33
CA GLY A 96 -1.18 -10.06 15.25
C GLY A 96 -2.04 -11.32 14.99
N GLY A 97 -3.21 -11.18 14.38
CA GLY A 97 -4.01 -12.27 13.85
C GLY A 97 -3.63 -12.66 12.41
N ARG A 98 -4.14 -13.81 11.95
CA ARG A 98 -3.99 -14.26 10.56
C ARG A 98 -4.75 -13.34 9.60
N GLY A 99 -4.04 -12.71 8.67
CA GLY A 99 -4.62 -11.92 7.57
C GLY A 99 -3.64 -10.87 7.03
N PRO A 100 -3.92 -10.28 5.85
CA PRO A 100 -3.10 -9.19 5.30
C PRO A 100 -3.21 -7.93 6.18
N PRO A 101 -2.14 -7.10 6.25
CA PRO A 101 -2.11 -5.90 7.09
C PRO A 101 -3.18 -4.90 6.68
N GLN A 102 -3.79 -4.24 7.67
CA GLN A 102 -4.90 -3.32 7.47
C GLN A 102 -4.42 -1.87 7.58
N PHE A 103 -4.67 -1.04 6.56
CA PHE A 103 -4.43 0.41 6.66
C PHE A 103 -5.33 1.05 7.71
N SER A 104 -4.75 1.78 8.66
CA SER A 104 -5.41 2.65 9.64
C SER A 104 -5.92 3.91 8.93
N ILE A 105 -7.20 3.89 8.56
CA ILE A 105 -7.89 5.03 7.95
C ILE A 105 -9.12 5.30 8.81
N SER A 106 -9.12 6.42 9.53
CA SER A 106 -10.21 6.78 10.43
C SER A 106 -11.42 7.33 9.67
N ARG A 107 -12.58 7.36 10.33
CA ARG A 107 -13.80 7.93 9.75
C ARG A 107 -13.66 9.44 9.57
N GLU A 108 -13.05 10.10 10.54
CA GLU A 108 -12.83 11.55 10.57
C GLU A 108 -11.95 11.99 9.40
N GLN A 109 -10.90 11.22 9.09
CA GLN A 109 -10.03 11.46 7.94
C GLN A 109 -10.79 11.40 6.61
N LEU A 110 -11.63 10.38 6.41
CA LEU A 110 -12.44 10.27 5.20
C LEU A 110 -13.55 11.33 5.14
N SER A 111 -14.09 11.72 6.29
CA SER A 111 -15.05 12.83 6.41
C SER A 111 -14.42 14.15 6.00
N PHE A 112 -13.21 14.44 6.50
CA PHE A 112 -12.47 15.65 6.18
C PHE A 112 -12.11 15.73 4.70
N LEU A 113 -11.55 14.65 4.14
CA LEU A 113 -11.23 14.62 2.71
C LEU A 113 -12.48 14.79 1.84
N ARG A 114 -13.63 14.32 2.33
CA ARG A 114 -14.92 14.53 1.66
C ARG A 114 -15.42 15.96 1.78
N SER A 115 -15.29 16.61 2.93
CA SER A 115 -15.65 18.03 3.07
C SER A 115 -14.78 18.93 2.19
N CYS A 116 -13.54 18.51 1.90
CA CYS A 116 -12.69 19.15 0.90
C CYS A 116 -13.10 18.86 -0.56
N GLY A 117 -14.19 18.13 -0.80
CA GLY A 117 -14.70 17.81 -2.14
C GLY A 117 -13.94 16.71 -2.89
N PHE A 118 -13.03 15.99 -2.23
CA PHE A 118 -12.25 14.96 -2.92
C PHE A 118 -13.09 13.72 -3.25
N THR A 119 -12.90 13.18 -4.46
CA THR A 119 -13.49 11.91 -4.87
C THR A 119 -12.76 10.73 -4.23
N ALA A 120 -13.39 9.55 -4.20
CA ALA A 120 -12.76 8.34 -3.67
C ALA A 120 -11.42 8.01 -4.37
N THR A 121 -11.32 8.30 -5.67
CA THR A 121 -10.07 8.16 -6.44
C THR A 121 -8.99 9.12 -5.94
N LYS A 122 -9.37 10.39 -5.69
CA LYS A 122 -8.42 11.39 -5.18
C LYS A 122 -8.01 11.12 -3.73
N MET A 123 -8.95 10.65 -2.90
CA MET A 123 -8.67 10.16 -1.55
C MET A 123 -7.66 9.01 -1.56
N ALA A 124 -7.78 8.06 -2.50
CA ALA A 124 -6.84 6.94 -2.64
C ALA A 124 -5.42 7.43 -2.96
N GLN A 125 -5.30 8.44 -3.83
CA GLN A 125 -4.03 9.10 -4.13
C GLN A 125 -3.45 9.83 -2.89
N ILE A 126 -4.26 10.60 -2.18
CA ILE A 126 -3.84 11.38 -0.99
C ILE A 126 -3.39 10.46 0.15
N LEU A 127 -4.14 9.38 0.40
CA LEU A 127 -3.85 8.42 1.46
C LEU A 127 -2.77 7.39 1.05
N LYS A 128 -2.34 7.41 -0.23
CA LYS A 128 -1.43 6.45 -0.86
C LYS A 128 -1.86 4.99 -0.65
N VAL A 129 -3.15 4.70 -0.85
CA VAL A 129 -3.72 3.36 -0.77
C VAL A 129 -4.50 3.01 -2.03
N SER A 130 -4.84 1.73 -2.21
CA SER A 130 -5.66 1.32 -3.35
C SER A 130 -7.09 1.91 -3.27
N LEU A 131 -7.69 2.22 -4.43
CA LEU A 131 -9.10 2.63 -4.51
C LEU A 131 -10.05 1.61 -3.85
N PRO A 132 -9.88 0.29 -4.01
CA PRO A 132 -10.62 -0.71 -3.24
C PRO A 132 -10.51 -0.52 -1.73
N THR A 133 -9.33 -0.17 -1.19
CA THR A 133 -9.13 0.10 0.24
C THR A 133 -10.00 1.26 0.72
N VAL A 134 -10.01 2.38 -0.03
CA VAL A 134 -10.86 3.53 0.30
C VAL A 134 -12.34 3.17 0.19
N ARG A 135 -12.77 2.48 -0.86
CA ARG A 135 -14.17 2.04 -1.02
C ARG A 135 -14.62 1.11 0.10
N ARG A 136 -13.75 0.18 0.53
CA ARG A 136 -14.01 -0.71 1.67
C ARG A 136 -14.23 0.09 2.95
N ARG A 137 -13.36 1.08 3.22
CA ARG A 137 -13.48 1.94 4.40
C ARG A 137 -14.73 2.83 4.36
N LEU A 138 -15.04 3.42 3.21
CA LEU A 138 -16.28 4.18 3.03
C LEU A 138 -17.53 3.32 3.25
N ARG A 139 -17.52 2.05 2.83
CA ARG A 139 -18.61 1.10 3.14
C ARG A 139 -18.72 0.81 4.63
N GLN A 140 -17.59 0.53 5.29
CA GLN A 140 -17.54 0.26 6.72
C GLN A 140 -18.08 1.41 7.57
N PHE A 141 -17.90 2.65 7.12
CA PHE A 141 -18.43 3.84 7.80
C PHE A 141 -19.78 4.33 7.24
N HIS A 142 -20.45 3.55 6.39
CA HIS A 142 -21.72 3.91 5.74
C HIS A 142 -21.68 5.27 5.02
N MET A 143 -20.52 5.60 4.47
CA MET A 143 -20.23 6.83 3.75
C MET A 143 -20.35 6.67 2.23
N LEU A 144 -20.87 5.57 1.68
CA LEU A 144 -21.17 5.57 0.25
C LEU A 144 -22.25 6.61 -0.05
N ARG A 145 -22.12 7.27 -1.20
CA ARG A 145 -22.90 8.45 -1.61
C ARG A 145 -24.40 8.20 -1.38
N SER A 146 -24.98 8.83 -0.36
CA SER A 146 -26.44 8.99 -0.24
C SER A 146 -26.98 9.98 -1.29
N GLY A 147 -26.10 10.75 -1.94
CA GLY A 147 -26.45 11.85 -2.84
C GLY A 147 -26.48 11.52 -4.33
N THR A 148 -26.98 10.35 -4.73
CA THR A 148 -27.50 10.20 -6.12
C THR A 148 -29.01 10.45 -6.18
N TYR A 149 -29.67 10.47 -5.03
CA TYR A 149 -31.09 10.75 -4.93
C TYR A 149 -31.26 12.05 -4.15
N SER A 150 -32.00 12.99 -4.74
CA SER A 150 -32.51 14.13 -4.00
C SER A 150 -33.38 13.61 -2.86
N THR A 151 -33.31 14.25 -1.68
CA THR A 151 -34.25 13.99 -0.58
C THR A 151 -35.66 14.50 -0.88
N ILE A 152 -35.89 15.06 -2.07
CA ILE A 152 -37.23 15.38 -2.55
C ILE A 152 -38.02 14.08 -2.77
N SER A 153 -39.21 13.98 -2.19
CA SER A 153 -40.13 12.90 -2.50
C SER A 153 -40.71 13.13 -3.91
N ASP A 154 -41.10 12.05 -4.58
CA ASP A 154 -41.74 12.14 -5.90
C ASP A 154 -42.98 13.06 -5.87
N ALA A 155 -43.76 13.01 -4.78
CA ALA A 155 -44.89 13.91 -4.57
C ALA A 155 -44.49 15.39 -4.47
N ALA A 156 -43.36 15.70 -3.84
CA ALA A 156 -42.86 17.07 -3.75
C ALA A 156 -42.28 17.56 -5.09
N LEU A 157 -41.68 16.65 -5.87
CA LEU A 157 -41.23 16.94 -7.23
C LEU A 157 -42.42 17.23 -8.17
N ASP A 158 -43.48 16.42 -8.09
CA ASP A 158 -44.70 16.61 -8.88
C ASP A 158 -45.37 17.96 -8.60
N ASN A 159 -45.39 18.39 -7.33
CA ASN A 159 -45.97 19.66 -6.94
C ASN A 159 -45.16 20.85 -7.49
N LEU A 160 -43.82 20.79 -7.45
CA LEU A 160 -42.96 21.82 -8.06
C LEU A 160 -43.17 21.92 -9.57
N ILE A 161 -43.30 20.78 -10.26
CA ILE A 161 -43.55 20.77 -11.71
C ILE A 161 -44.90 21.43 -12.03
N LYS A 162 -45.95 21.12 -11.26
CA LYS A 162 -47.27 21.73 -11.43
C LYS A 162 -47.24 23.24 -11.23
N GLU A 163 -46.52 23.72 -10.23
CA GLU A 163 -46.37 25.15 -9.93
C GLU A 163 -45.67 25.89 -11.09
N ILE A 164 -44.58 25.33 -11.62
CA ILE A 164 -43.84 25.89 -12.76
C ILE A 164 -44.71 25.93 -14.02
N VAL A 165 -45.41 24.84 -14.33
CA VAL A 165 -46.30 24.76 -15.51
C VAL A 165 -47.48 25.73 -15.39
N ALA A 166 -48.06 25.85 -14.20
CA ALA A 166 -49.13 26.82 -13.94
C ALA A 166 -48.64 28.27 -14.07
N GLY A 167 -47.39 28.56 -13.70
CA GLY A 167 -46.75 29.85 -13.92
C GLY A 167 -46.50 30.14 -15.41
N ILE A 168 -46.05 29.15 -16.18
CA ILE A 168 -45.79 29.29 -17.63
C ILE A 168 -47.10 29.57 -18.40
N ASN A 169 -48.20 28.90 -18.05
CA ASN A 169 -49.51 29.10 -18.66
C ASN A 169 -50.12 30.50 -18.36
N GLN A 170 -49.56 31.26 -17.44
CA GLN A 170 -49.95 32.65 -17.16
C GLN A 170 -49.06 33.67 -17.89
N ILE A 171 -47.88 33.26 -18.37
CA ILE A 171 -46.90 34.13 -19.03
C ILE A 171 -47.10 34.17 -20.55
N CYS A 172 -47.87 33.23 -21.11
CA CYS A 172 -48.24 33.24 -22.54
C CYS A 172 -49.68 32.74 -22.73
N PRO A 173 -50.68 33.63 -22.91
CA PRO A 173 -51.99 33.24 -23.45
C PRO A 173 -51.93 32.88 -24.94
#